data_AF-A0A4Q4BUM3-F1
#
_entry.id   AF-A0A4Q4BUM3-F1
#
_cell.length_a   1.000
_cell.length_b   1.000
_cell.length_c   1.000
_cell.angle_alpha   90.00
_cell.angle_beta   90.00
_cell.angle_gamma   90.00
#
_symmetry.space_group_name_H-M   'P 1'
#
loop_
_entity.id
_entity.type
_entity.pdbx_description
1 polymer ?
#
loop_
_entity_poly.entity_id
_entity_poly.type
_entity_poly.pdbx_seq_one_letter_code
_entity_poly.pdbx_strand_id
1 'polypeptide(L)'
;MATPVLATQARVALGDQVGEQLGVETMLVVIGERPGLSAVNSLGIYITHQPRPGRHDAERNCISNVRPPRGVGYQQAAVTTLRLVRRMRELGRSGVDVKDVAEPAPLTNRPAPVVQANSSL
;
A
#
# COMPACT_ATOMS: atom_id res chain seq x y z
N MET A 1 11.11 9.85 -3.03
CA MET A 1 10.33 8.67 -3.46
C MET A 1 11.28 7.75 -4.19
N ALA A 2 11.18 6.43 -4.01
CA ALA A 2 12.00 5.44 -4.71
C ALA A 2 11.33 5.01 -6.03
N THR A 3 12.10 4.44 -6.95
CA THR A 3 11.59 3.85 -8.20
C THR A 3 10.67 2.67 -7.89
N PRO A 4 9.48 2.56 -8.51
CA PRO A 4 8.61 1.41 -8.34
C PRO A 4 9.28 0.11 -8.82
N VAL A 5 9.07 -0.97 -8.08
CA VAL A 5 9.53 -2.32 -8.45
C VAL A 5 8.32 -3.15 -8.86
N LEU A 6 8.40 -3.79 -10.02
CA LEU A 6 7.43 -4.79 -10.46
C LEU A 6 7.99 -6.18 -10.19
N ALA A 7 7.24 -7.01 -9.47
CA ALA A 7 7.63 -8.38 -9.15
C ALA A 7 6.51 -9.36 -9.48
N THR A 8 6.87 -10.50 -10.05
CA THR A 8 5.96 -11.61 -10.36
C THR A 8 6.09 -12.73 -9.34
N GLN A 9 5.02 -13.47 -9.09
CA GLN A 9 5.00 -14.56 -8.08
C GLN A 9 5.40 -14.10 -6.67
N ALA A 10 5.22 -12.80 -6.39
CA ALA A 10 5.61 -12.19 -5.13
C ALA A 10 4.64 -12.56 -4.00
N ARG A 11 5.15 -12.47 -2.77
CA ARG A 11 4.37 -12.41 -1.54
C ARG A 11 4.68 -11.11 -0.82
N VAL A 12 3.85 -10.75 0.15
CA VAL A 12 4.00 -9.51 0.94
C VAL A 12 5.41 -9.34 1.51
N ALA A 13 5.99 -10.41 2.04
CA ALA A 13 7.34 -10.40 2.64
C ALA A 13 8.47 -9.99 1.68
N LEU A 14 8.26 -10.06 0.35
CA LEU A 14 9.25 -9.58 -0.62
C LEU A 14 9.57 -8.08 -0.40
N GLY A 15 8.59 -7.30 0.04
CA GLY A 15 8.77 -5.87 0.31
C GLY A 15 9.85 -5.58 1.34
N ASP A 16 10.11 -6.50 2.28
CA ASP A 16 11.15 -6.32 3.29
C ASP A 16 12.54 -6.35 2.68
N GLN A 17 12.83 -7.37 1.88
CA GLN A 17 14.13 -7.55 1.23
C GLN A 17 14.41 -6.41 0.26
N VAL A 18 13.41 -6.06 -0.56
CA VAL A 18 13.52 -4.93 -1.50
C VAL A 18 13.69 -3.62 -0.74
N GLY A 19 12.94 -3.43 0.35
CA GLY A 19 12.98 -2.19 1.12
C GLY A 19 14.31 -1.97 1.81
N GLU A 20 14.88 -3.02 2.40
CA GLU A 20 16.22 -2.99 2.98
C GLU A 20 17.29 -2.68 1.93
N GLN A 21 17.27 -3.37 0.78
CA GLN A 21 18.24 -3.14 -0.30
C GLN A 21 18.16 -1.74 -0.90
N LEU A 22 16.95 -1.18 -1.03
CA LEU A 22 16.75 0.18 -1.53
C LEU A 22 16.98 1.26 -0.46
N GLY A 23 17.17 0.88 0.80
CA GLY A 23 17.31 1.82 1.92
C GLY A 23 16.09 2.72 2.11
N VAL A 24 14.88 2.22 1.80
CA VAL A 24 13.65 3.01 1.97
C VAL A 24 13.16 2.95 3.41
N GLU A 25 12.76 4.10 3.93
CA GLU A 25 12.24 4.21 5.30
C GLU A 25 10.87 3.53 5.46
N THR A 26 10.01 3.59 4.45
CA THR A 26 8.68 2.97 4.45
C THR A 26 8.44 2.27 3.12
N MET A 27 8.11 0.98 3.18
CA MET A 27 7.76 0.15 2.03
C MET A 27 6.24 0.00 1.91
N LEU A 28 5.74 0.12 0.68
CA LEU A 28 4.37 -0.21 0.31
C LEU A 28 4.41 -1.39 -0.66
N VAL A 29 3.67 -2.45 -0.35
CA VAL A 29 3.43 -3.56 -1.27
C VAL A 29 1.97 -3.55 -1.68
N VAL A 30 1.71 -3.24 -2.95
CA VAL A 30 0.39 -3.34 -3.56
C VAL A 30 0.32 -4.68 -4.28
N ILE A 31 -0.58 -5.56 -3.86
CA ILE A 31 -0.63 -6.95 -4.33
C ILE A 31 -2.08 -7.41 -4.50
N GLY A 32 -2.31 -8.25 -5.53
CA GLY A 32 -3.58 -8.93 -5.70
C GLY A 32 -3.90 -9.83 -4.51
N GLU A 33 -5.12 -9.75 -4.01
CA GLU A 33 -5.61 -10.68 -3.00
C GLU A 33 -5.98 -12.02 -3.67
N ARG A 34 -6.02 -13.08 -2.87
CA ARG A 34 -6.53 -14.37 -3.36
C ARG A 34 -7.97 -14.18 -3.86
N PRO A 35 -8.33 -14.66 -5.06
CA PRO A 35 -9.69 -14.53 -5.57
C PRO A 35 -10.67 -15.25 -4.66
N GLY A 36 -11.69 -14.52 -4.21
CA GLY A 36 -12.85 -15.08 -3.54
C GLY A 36 -13.88 -15.59 -4.55
N LEU A 37 -14.89 -16.31 -4.07
CA LEU A 37 -15.93 -16.92 -4.91
C LEU A 37 -16.61 -15.94 -5.86
N SER A 38 -16.80 -14.69 -5.42
CA SER A 38 -17.51 -13.63 -6.18
C SER A 38 -16.67 -12.38 -6.42
N ALA A 39 -15.37 -12.41 -6.07
CA ALA A 39 -14.49 -11.26 -6.13
C ALA A 39 -13.09 -11.67 -6.58
N VAL A 40 -12.78 -11.40 -7.85
CA VAL A 40 -11.53 -11.81 -8.51
C VAL A 40 -10.54 -10.66 -8.71
N ASN A 41 -10.93 -9.42 -8.42
CA ASN A 41 -10.19 -8.21 -8.75
C ASN A 41 -9.89 -7.32 -7.53
N SER A 42 -9.67 -7.94 -6.36
CA SER A 42 -9.39 -7.24 -5.10
C SER A 42 -7.89 -7.00 -4.91
N LEU A 43 -7.51 -5.81 -4.45
CA LEU A 43 -6.12 -5.47 -4.11
C LEU A 43 -5.97 -5.24 -2.60
N GLY A 44 -4.80 -5.62 -2.08
CA GLY A 44 -4.34 -5.28 -0.75
C GLY A 44 -3.13 -4.34 -0.82
N ILE A 45 -3.03 -3.40 0.13
CA ILE A 45 -1.89 -2.52 0.33
C ILE A 45 -1.30 -2.82 1.70
N TYR A 46 -0.08 -3.36 1.72
CA TYR A 46 0.68 -3.64 2.93
C TYR A 46 1.74 -2.58 3.12
N ILE A 47 1.84 -2.04 4.34
CA ILE A 47 2.71 -0.91 4.65
C ILE A 47 3.60 -1.30 5.82
N THR A 48 4.91 -1.15 5.64
CA THR A 48 5.92 -1.50 6.64
C THR A 48 6.93 -0.37 6.78
N HIS A 49 7.13 0.10 8.00
CA HIS A 49 8.15 1.08 8.34
C HIS A 49 9.42 0.37 8.79
N GLN A 50 10.58 0.87 8.39
CA GLN A 50 11.88 0.21 8.54
C GLN A 50 11.84 -1.26 8.06
N PRO A 51 11.47 -1.50 6.79
CA PRO A 51 11.40 -2.84 6.20
C PRO A 51 12.76 -3.55 6.29
N ARG A 52 12.75 -4.80 6.76
CA ARG A 52 13.93 -5.66 6.84
C ARG A 52 13.51 -7.13 6.89
N PRO A 53 14.31 -8.08 6.40
CA PRO A 53 13.98 -9.50 6.46
C PRO A 53 13.65 -9.96 7.89
N GLY A 54 12.66 -10.84 8.01
CA GLY A 54 12.22 -11.38 9.31
C GLY A 54 11.14 -10.57 10.04
N ARG A 55 10.57 -9.51 9.42
CA ARG A 55 9.41 -8.83 9.99
C ARG A 55 8.19 -9.74 10.04
N HIS A 56 7.45 -9.67 11.14
CA HIS A 56 6.18 -10.36 11.33
C HIS A 56 5.02 -9.60 10.69
N ASP A 57 3.96 -10.31 10.32
CA ASP A 57 2.76 -9.69 9.72
C ASP A 57 2.10 -8.66 10.65
N ALA A 58 2.19 -8.86 11.97
CA ALA A 58 1.68 -7.92 12.98
C ALA A 58 2.41 -6.56 12.97
N GLU A 59 3.62 -6.49 12.40
CA GLU A 59 4.39 -5.25 12.22
C GLU A 59 3.99 -4.48 10.95
N ARG A 60 2.98 -4.96 10.22
CA ARG A 60 2.48 -4.32 9.01
C ARG A 60 1.07 -3.77 9.21
N ASN A 61 0.80 -2.64 8.60
CA ASN A 61 -0.57 -2.23 8.37
C ASN A 61 -1.06 -2.78 7.03
N CYS A 62 -2.34 -3.12 6.95
CA CYS A 62 -2.97 -3.62 5.74
C CYS A 62 -4.25 -2.82 5.44
N ILE A 63 -4.38 -2.36 4.21
CA ILE A 63 -5.64 -1.91 3.63
C ILE A 63 -6.06 -2.97 2.63
N SER A 64 -7.05 -3.77 2.99
CA SER A 64 -7.59 -4.83 2.14
C SER A 64 -8.80 -4.36 1.34
N ASN A 65 -9.27 -5.22 0.44
CA ASN A 65 -10.53 -5.02 -0.27
C ASN A 65 -10.57 -3.71 -1.09
N VAL A 66 -9.42 -3.27 -1.62
CA VAL A 66 -9.36 -2.14 -2.54
C VAL A 66 -9.92 -2.59 -3.89
N ARG A 67 -11.22 -2.38 -4.08
CA ARG A 67 -12.03 -2.98 -5.16
C ARG A 67 -13.29 -2.16 -5.46
N PRO A 68 -13.18 -1.00 -6.10
CA PRO A 68 -14.36 -0.25 -6.51
C PRO A 68 -15.18 -1.03 -7.57
N PRO A 69 -16.53 -0.90 -7.58
CA PRO A 69 -17.36 -0.16 -6.64
C PRO A 69 -17.72 -0.95 -5.36
N ARG A 70 -17.35 -2.23 -5.26
CA ARG A 70 -17.80 -3.16 -4.20
C ARG A 70 -16.82 -3.30 -3.03
N GLY A 71 -16.04 -2.26 -2.75
CA GLY A 71 -14.92 -2.26 -1.82
C GLY A 71 -14.36 -0.86 -1.63
N VAL A 72 -13.18 -0.75 -1.00
CA VAL A 72 -12.53 0.54 -0.79
C VAL A 72 -12.16 1.15 -2.14
N GLY A 73 -12.59 2.40 -2.38
CA GLY A 73 -12.26 3.13 -3.61
C GLY A 73 -10.79 3.51 -3.66
N TYR A 74 -10.22 3.61 -4.87
CA TYR A 74 -8.79 3.92 -5.05
C TYR A 74 -8.35 5.20 -4.35
N GLN A 75 -9.16 6.26 -4.44
CA GLN A 75 -8.87 7.52 -3.78
C GLN A 75 -8.88 7.38 -2.26
N GLN A 76 -9.88 6.67 -1.69
CA GLN A 76 -9.97 6.45 -0.26
C GLN A 76 -8.77 5.63 0.24
N ALA A 77 -8.40 4.56 -0.48
CA ALA A 77 -7.23 3.74 -0.16
C ALA A 77 -5.93 4.57 -0.19
N ALA A 78 -5.75 5.45 -1.18
CA ALA A 78 -4.58 6.31 -1.29
C ALA A 78 -4.49 7.32 -0.13
N VAL A 79 -5.61 7.95 0.25
CA VAL A 79 -5.64 8.89 1.37
C VAL A 79 -5.35 8.17 2.69
N THR A 80 -5.98 7.01 2.94
CA THR A 80 -5.68 6.19 4.13
C THR A 80 -4.22 5.77 4.16
N THR A 81 -3.66 5.33 3.02
CA THR A 81 -2.24 4.96 2.91
C THR A 81 -1.34 6.13 3.29
N LEU A 82 -1.60 7.33 2.77
CA LEU A 82 -0.81 8.51 3.08
C LEU A 82 -0.87 8.88 4.58
N ARG A 83 -2.05 8.78 5.20
CA ARG A 83 -2.20 9.01 6.65
C ARG A 83 -1.37 8.02 7.46
N LEU A 84 -1.47 6.73 7.14
CA LEU A 84 -0.69 5.68 7.79
C LEU A 84 0.81 5.91 7.65
N VAL A 85 1.29 6.22 6.43
CA VAL A 85 2.71 6.51 6.18
C VAL A 85 3.21 7.69 7.02
N ARG A 86 2.44 8.78 7.11
CA ARG A 86 2.79 9.94 7.96
C ARG A 86 2.88 9.53 9.42
N ARG A 87 1.87 8.81 9.91
CA ARG A 87 1.82 8.38 11.30
C ARG A 87 2.94 7.41 11.67
N MET A 88 3.29 6.50 10.76
CA MET A 88 4.40 5.57 10.96
C MET A 88 5.74 6.29 11.08
N ARG A 89 5.97 7.33 10.26
CA ARG A 89 7.17 8.16 10.34
C ARG A 89 7.25 8.94 11.64
N GLU A 90 6.13 9.50 12.10
CA GLU A 90 6.06 10.19 13.40
C GLU A 90 6.35 9.24 14.57
N LEU A 91 5.83 8.01 14.52
CA LEU A 91 5.97 7.03 15.60
C LEU A 91 7.23 6.17 15.50
N GLY A 92 7.93 6.19 14.36
CA GLY A 92 9.07 5.30 14.08
C GLY A 92 8.71 3.81 14.00
N ARG A 93 7.43 3.46 13.78
CA ARG A 93 6.96 2.05 13.71
C ARG A 93 5.70 1.90 12.85
N SER A 94 5.41 0.67 12.44
CA SER A 94 4.18 0.23 11.78
C SER A 94 3.55 -0.95 12.52
N GLY A 95 2.38 -1.41 12.06
CA GLY A 95 1.71 -2.59 12.60
C GLY A 95 0.53 -2.25 13.50
N VAL A 96 0.19 -3.20 14.37
CA VAL A 96 -0.98 -3.14 15.28
C VAL A 96 -1.02 -1.89 16.17
N ASP A 97 0.14 -1.27 16.43
CA ASP A 97 0.28 -0.06 17.23
C ASP A 97 -0.08 1.23 16.47
N VAL A 98 -0.23 1.16 15.15
CA VAL A 98 -0.54 2.29 14.29
C VAL A 98 -1.96 2.15 13.76
N LYS A 99 -2.86 2.99 14.26
CA LYS A 99 -4.26 3.01 13.83
C LYS A 99 -4.54 4.22 12.94
N ASP A 100 -5.47 4.06 12.00
CA ASP A 100 -6.04 5.18 11.27
C ASP A 100 -7.10 5.84 12.17
N VAL A 101 -6.74 6.95 12.80
CA VAL A 101 -7.57 7.60 13.85
C VAL A 101 -8.44 8.74 13.32
N ALA A 102 -8.52 8.94 12.00
CA ALA A 102 -9.18 10.10 11.42
C ALA A 102 -10.68 9.90 11.19
N GLU A 103 -11.48 10.92 11.50
CA GLU A 103 -12.81 11.08 10.92
C GLU A 103 -12.72 11.19 9.38
N PRO A 104 -13.72 10.70 8.64
CA PRO A 104 -13.69 10.70 7.18
C PRO A 104 -13.59 12.14 6.63
N ALA A 105 -12.39 12.53 6.18
CA ALA A 105 -12.22 13.78 5.46
C ALA A 105 -12.97 13.74 4.12
N PRO A 106 -13.62 14.84 3.71
CA PRO A 106 -14.32 14.89 2.42
C PRO A 106 -13.34 14.63 1.27
N LEU A 107 -13.68 13.65 0.43
CA LEU A 107 -12.88 13.26 -0.73
C LEU A 107 -12.98 14.35 -1.82
N THR A 108 -11.93 15.14 -2.03
CA THR A 108 -11.85 16.03 -3.19
C THR A 108 -11.33 15.19 -4.37
N ASN A 109 -12.20 14.85 -5.31
CA ASN A 109 -11.82 14.06 -6.49
C ASN A 109 -10.98 14.93 -7.43
N ARG A 110 -9.67 15.01 -7.19
CA ARG A 110 -8.72 15.59 -8.14
C ARG A 110 -8.18 14.44 -8.99
N PRO A 111 -8.51 14.36 -10.30
CA PRO A 111 -7.98 13.30 -11.14
C PRO A 111 -6.45 13.35 -11.09
N ALA A 112 -5.82 12.21 -10.81
CA ALA A 112 -4.38 12.08 -10.94
C ALA A 112 -4.01 12.32 -12.42
N PRO A 113 -2.92 13.04 -12.73
CA PRO A 113 -2.45 13.15 -14.09
C PRO A 113 -2.09 11.76 -14.59
N VAL A 114 -2.89 11.25 -15.53
CA VAL A 114 -2.54 10.05 -16.30
C VAL A 114 -1.43 10.47 -17.24
N VAL A 115 -0.21 10.03 -16.96
CA VAL A 115 0.88 10.08 -17.95
C VAL A 115 0.50 9.06 -19.02
N GLN A 116 -0.06 9.53 -20.14
CA GLN A 116 -0.21 8.69 -21.32
C GLN A 116 1.19 8.34 -21.81
N ALA A 117 1.53 7.05 -21.77
CA ALA A 117 2.70 6.56 -22.47
C ALA A 117 2.42 6.69 -23.97
N ASN A 118 3.02 7.69 -24.61
CA ASN A 118 2.93 7.86 -26.05
C ASN A 118 3.53 6.63 -26.73
N SER A 119 2.69 5.76 -27.31
CA SER A 119 3.14 4.75 -28.26
C SER A 119 3.37 5.43 -29.60
N SER A 120 4.63 5.77 -29.89
CA SER A 120 5.06 6.08 -31.26
C SER A 120 5.72 4.83 -31.84
N LEU A 121 4.97 4.16 -32.72
CA LEU A 121 5.50 3.45 -33.87
C LEU A 121 4.81 4.05 -35.10
#